data_AF-A0A1M5MCD4-F1
#
_entry.id   AF-A0A1M5MCD4-F1
#
_cell.length_a   1.000
_cell.length_b   1.000
_cell.length_c   1.000
_cell.angle_alpha   90.00
_cell.angle_beta   90.00
_cell.angle_gamma   90.00
#
_symmetry.space_group_name_H-M   'P 1'
#
loop_
_entity.id
_entity.type
_entity.pdbx_description
1 polymer ?
#
loop_
_entity_poly.entity_id
_entity_poly.type
_entity_poly.pdbx_seq_one_letter_code
_entity_poly.pdbx_strand_id
1 'polypeptide(L)'
;MITMEEEIWDYIDGNSSPEQALAIQAKIANDPAYSSLYEELLAINDQMNGLDLEEPSMSFTRNVMDQVKLEIAPVSLKTKVDTRIIYGIAAFFILAIVSILGYVLSNTTFTFPEMKFNMGFQMEQIDFGKYVSPTFIKIFLFVDLLLALAFLDSYLRRKRA
;
A
#
# COMPACT_ATOMS: atom_id res chain seq x y z
N MET A 1 -14.64 5.77 24.35
CA MET A 1 -16.07 5.59 24.07
C MET A 1 -16.58 6.96 23.68
N ILE A 2 -17.25 7.08 22.54
CA ILE A 2 -17.87 8.35 22.14
C ILE A 2 -19.07 8.55 23.06
N THR A 3 -19.25 9.77 23.58
CA THR A 3 -20.37 10.08 24.47
C THR A 3 -21.64 10.41 23.67
N MET A 4 -22.82 10.33 24.29
CA MET A 4 -24.08 10.66 23.60
C MET A 4 -24.11 12.11 23.10
N GLU A 5 -23.45 13.01 23.83
CA GLU A 5 -23.29 14.42 23.47
C GLU A 5 -22.39 14.60 22.23
N GLU A 6 -21.25 13.89 22.17
CA GLU A 6 -20.35 13.91 21.02
C GLU A 6 -21.03 13.39 19.74
N GLU A 7 -21.83 12.32 19.83
CA GLU A 7 -22.59 11.81 18.68
C GLU A 7 -23.57 12.86 18.14
N ILE A 8 -24.23 13.62 19.02
CA ILE A 8 -25.20 14.65 18.62
C ILE A 8 -24.48 15.88 18.03
N TRP A 9 -23.34 16.28 18.59
CA TRP A 9 -22.51 17.36 18.00
C TRP A 9 -22.01 17.01 16.59
N ASP A 10 -21.49 15.79 16.38
CA ASP A 10 -21.07 15.33 15.04
C ASP A 10 -22.23 15.33 14.03
N TYR A 11 -23.46 15.15 14.50
CA TYR A 11 -24.66 15.28 13.69
C TYR A 11 -25.01 16.75 13.37
N ILE A 12 -24.94 17.65 14.36
CA ILE A 12 -25.19 19.09 14.18
C ILE A 12 -24.16 19.73 13.24
N ASP A 13 -22.88 19.36 13.37
CA ASP A 13 -21.76 19.89 12.57
C ASP A 13 -21.68 19.28 11.16
N GLY A 14 -22.46 18.24 10.87
CA GLY A 14 -22.44 17.54 9.58
C GLY A 14 -21.19 16.69 9.34
N ASN A 15 -20.45 16.34 10.39
CA ASN A 15 -19.25 15.50 10.34
C ASN A 15 -19.58 13.99 10.42
N SER A 16 -20.85 13.64 10.66
CA SER A 16 -21.34 12.27 10.70
C SER A 16 -21.56 11.64 9.31
N SER A 17 -21.39 10.31 9.22
CA SER A 17 -21.68 9.58 7.99
C SER A 17 -23.20 9.53 7.72
N PRO A 18 -23.66 9.38 6.46
CA PRO A 18 -25.10 9.37 6.16
C PRO A 18 -25.87 8.25 6.87
N GLU A 19 -25.22 7.11 7.18
CA GLU A 19 -25.81 6.03 7.95
C GLU A 19 -25.93 6.37 9.45
N GLN A 20 -24.93 7.06 10.00
CA GLN A 20 -24.92 7.52 11.40
C GLN A 20 -25.95 8.63 11.62
N ALA A 21 -26.08 9.56 10.68
CA ALA A 21 -27.06 10.63 10.73
C ALA A 21 -28.50 10.08 10.81
N LEU A 22 -28.83 9.05 10.02
CA LEU A 22 -30.14 8.39 10.08
C LEU A 22 -30.36 7.64 11.40
N ALA A 23 -29.33 6.99 11.93
CA ALA A 23 -29.41 6.31 13.22
C ALA A 23 -29.63 7.30 14.37
N ILE A 24 -28.92 8.44 14.36
CA ILE A 24 -29.07 9.51 15.37
C ILE A 24 -30.44 10.16 15.25
N GLN A 25 -30.92 10.43 14.03
CA GLN A 25 -32.28 10.95 13.81
C GLN A 25 -33.36 10.00 14.36
N ALA A 26 -33.18 8.68 14.16
CA ALA A 26 -34.07 7.68 14.76
C ALA A 26 -33.95 7.64 16.29
N LYS A 27 -32.75 7.83 16.87
CA LYS A 27 -32.57 7.93 18.33
C LYS A 27 -33.23 9.18 18.91
N ILE A 28 -33.10 10.34 18.27
CA ILE A 28 -33.76 11.60 18.65
C ILE A 28 -35.30 11.44 18.64
N ALA A 29 -35.85 10.73 17.65
CA ALA A 29 -37.29 10.53 17.54
C ALA A 29 -37.87 9.55 18.58
N ASN A 30 -37.09 8.57 19.03
CA ASN A 30 -37.56 7.48 19.89
C ASN A 30 -37.15 7.61 21.36
N ASP A 31 -36.08 8.35 21.67
CA ASP A 31 -35.56 8.49 23.03
C ASP A 31 -35.71 9.95 23.53
N PRO A 32 -36.51 10.19 24.59
CA PRO A 32 -36.68 11.53 25.17
C PRO A 32 -35.39 12.13 25.73
N ALA A 33 -34.42 11.32 26.14
CA ALA A 33 -33.12 11.80 26.61
C ALA A 33 -32.27 12.38 25.46
N TYR A 34 -32.31 11.76 24.28
CA TYR A 34 -31.63 12.29 23.08
C TYR A 34 -32.31 13.55 22.54
N SER A 35 -33.64 13.60 22.58
CA SER A 35 -34.40 14.77 22.12
C SER A 35 -34.12 16.02 22.96
N SER A 36 -34.16 15.89 24.29
CA SER A 36 -33.88 17.01 25.21
C SER A 36 -32.45 17.52 25.08
N LEU A 37 -31.47 16.62 24.96
CA LEU A 37 -30.06 17.00 24.80
C LEU A 37 -29.82 17.64 23.43
N TYR A 38 -30.49 17.18 22.37
CA TYR A 38 -30.44 17.81 21.06
C TYR A 38 -30.98 19.25 21.07
N GLU A 39 -32.13 19.50 21.71
CA GLU A 39 -32.69 20.85 21.83
C GLU A 39 -31.78 21.80 22.62
N GLU A 40 -31.15 21.30 23.69
CA GLU A 40 -30.19 22.06 24.48
C GLU A 40 -28.96 22.45 23.65
N LEU A 41 -28.36 21.49 22.94
CA LEU A 41 -27.20 21.74 22.08
C LEU A 41 -27.53 22.67 20.91
N LEU A 42 -28.73 22.54 20.32
CA LEU A 42 -29.20 23.44 19.28
C LEU A 42 -29.31 24.88 19.79
N ALA A 43 -29.88 25.07 20.98
CA ALA A 43 -30.01 26.38 21.60
C ALA A 43 -28.63 27.02 21.87
N ILE A 44 -27.63 26.23 22.29
CA ILE A 44 -26.25 26.68 22.48
C ILE A 44 -25.62 27.07 21.13
N ASN A 45 -25.77 26.24 20.10
CA ASN A 45 -25.25 26.51 18.77
C ASN A 45 -25.82 27.82 18.18
N ASP A 46 -27.13 28.06 18.34
CA ASP A 46 -27.77 29.29 17.89
C ASP A 46 -27.27 30.52 18.66
N GLN A 47 -27.04 30.39 19.98
CA GLN A 47 -26.44 31.46 20.77
C GLN A 47 -25.01 31.78 20.33
N MET A 48 -24.20 30.77 19.99
CA MET A 48 -22.85 30.96 19.48
C MET A 48 -22.84 31.61 18.09
N ASN A 49 -23.76 31.20 17.20
CA ASN A 49 -23.89 31.80 15.86
C ASN A 49 -24.38 33.25 15.88
N GLY A 50 -25.07 33.66 16.96
CA GLY A 50 -25.50 35.03 17.18
C GLY A 50 -24.41 35.96 17.74
N LEU A 51 -23.23 35.44 18.05
CA LEU A 51 -22.10 36.27 18.45
C LEU A 51 -21.50 36.96 17.22
N ASP A 52 -21.27 38.27 17.33
CA ASP A 52 -20.56 39.01 16.30
C ASP A 52 -19.16 38.43 16.13
N LEU A 53 -18.86 37.95 14.92
CA LEU A 53 -17.54 37.47 14.56
C LEU A 53 -16.54 38.63 14.66
N GLU A 54 -15.68 38.59 15.67
CA GLU A 54 -14.59 39.55 15.78
C GLU A 54 -13.62 39.38 14.59
N GLU A 55 -13.38 40.47 13.87
CA GLU A 55 -12.41 40.45 12.78
C GLU A 55 -11.01 40.22 13.35
N PRO A 56 -10.24 39.25 12.82
CA PRO A 56 -8.89 39.01 13.29
C PRO A 56 -7.99 40.22 12.98
N SER A 57 -6.88 40.36 13.71
CA SER A 57 -5.92 41.44 13.44
C SER A 57 -5.45 41.44 11.97
N MET A 58 -5.18 42.62 11.41
CA MET A 58 -4.67 42.79 10.03
C MET A 58 -3.42 41.94 9.73
N SER A 59 -2.62 41.60 10.74
CA SER A 59 -1.41 40.78 10.60
C SER A 59 -1.64 39.27 10.77
N PHE A 60 -2.82 38.82 11.18
CA PHE A 60 -3.11 37.42 11.49
C PHE A 60 -2.81 36.49 10.31
N THR A 61 -3.42 36.76 9.15
CA THR A 61 -3.24 35.97 7.94
C THR A 61 -1.78 35.92 7.51
N ARG A 62 -1.05 37.04 7.63
CA ARG A 62 0.39 37.06 7.33
C ARG A 62 1.16 36.14 8.25
N ASN A 63 0.95 36.26 9.56
CA ASN A 63 1.68 35.47 10.55
C ASN A 63 1.41 33.96 10.42
N VAL A 64 0.15 33.57 10.16
CA VAL A 64 -0.22 32.16 9.93
C VAL A 64 0.39 31.63 8.64
N MET A 65 0.25 32.36 7.53
CA MET A 65 0.77 31.90 6.24
C MET A 65 2.30 31.86 6.20
N ASP A 66 2.98 32.73 6.94
CA ASP A 66 4.43 32.66 7.05
C ASP A 66 4.90 31.43 7.86
N GLN A 67 4.13 30.99 8.85
CA GLN A 67 4.39 29.72 9.55
C GLN A 67 4.11 28.50 8.66
N VAL A 68 2.99 28.50 7.93
CA VAL A 68 2.64 27.40 7.01
C VAL A 68 3.66 27.23 5.88
N LYS A 69 4.27 28.32 5.39
CA LYS A 69 5.34 28.25 4.38
C LYS A 69 6.62 27.58 4.89
N LEU A 70 6.88 27.62 6.20
CA LEU A 70 8.01 26.93 6.82
C LEU A 70 7.75 25.43 6.95
N GLU A 71 6.48 25.01 6.86
CA GLU A 71 6.11 23.61 6.83
C GLU A 71 6.51 23.01 5.48
N ILE A 72 7.29 21.93 5.53
CA ILE A 72 7.79 21.26 4.33
C ILE A 72 6.58 20.67 3.62
N ALA A 73 6.27 21.16 2.41
CA ALA A 73 5.21 20.61 1.58
C ALA A 73 5.33 19.09 1.51
N PRO A 74 4.22 18.32 1.58
CA PRO A 74 4.25 16.87 1.63
C PRO A 74 4.94 16.34 0.36
N VAL A 75 6.23 16.04 0.48
CA VAL A 75 7.02 15.51 -0.62
C VAL A 75 6.54 14.08 -0.79
N SER A 76 5.87 13.80 -1.90
CA SER A 76 5.53 12.43 -2.27
C SER A 76 6.82 11.61 -2.19
N LEU A 77 6.89 10.68 -1.25
CA LEU A 77 8.04 9.79 -1.05
C LEU A 77 8.09 8.81 -2.22
N LYS A 78 8.44 9.28 -3.41
CA LYS A 78 8.80 8.41 -4.52
C LYS A 78 10.06 7.69 -4.08
N THR A 79 9.93 6.41 -3.79
CA THR A 79 11.04 5.52 -3.46
C THR A 79 12.10 5.68 -4.54
N LYS A 80 13.21 6.34 -4.20
CA LYS A 80 14.33 6.54 -5.11
C LYS A 80 15.06 5.20 -5.24
N VAL A 81 14.63 4.37 -6.18
CA VAL A 81 15.39 3.17 -6.55
C VAL A 81 16.56 3.61 -7.41
N ASP A 82 17.78 3.27 -7.00
CA ASP A 82 18.98 3.55 -7.80
C ASP A 82 18.97 2.67 -9.05
N THR A 83 18.94 3.31 -10.22
CA THR A 83 18.93 2.64 -11.52
C THR A 83 20.20 1.83 -11.75
N ARG A 84 21.31 2.14 -11.08
CA ARG A 84 22.55 1.37 -11.14
C ARG A 84 22.37 -0.05 -10.60
N ILE A 85 21.55 -0.23 -9.56
CA ILE A 85 21.25 -1.55 -8.98
C ILE A 85 20.48 -2.40 -9.99
N ILE A 86 19.51 -1.79 -10.68
CA ILE A 86 18.71 -2.44 -11.73
C ILE A 86 19.61 -2.93 -12.87
N TYR A 87 20.53 -2.07 -13.35
CA TYR A 87 21.49 -2.45 -14.38
C TYR A 87 22.46 -3.54 -13.91
N GLY A 88 22.89 -3.52 -12.65
CA GLY A 88 23.74 -4.56 -12.08
C GLY A 88 23.06 -5.94 -12.07
N ILE A 89 21.81 -6.00 -11.63
CA ILE A 89 21.02 -7.24 -11.64
C ILE A 89 20.79 -7.72 -13.08
N ALA A 90 20.40 -6.82 -13.99
CA ALA A 90 20.18 -7.16 -15.39
C ALA A 90 21.46 -7.71 -16.06
N ALA A 91 22.62 -7.08 -15.82
CA ALA A 91 23.89 -7.53 -16.36
C ALA A 91 24.28 -8.92 -15.85
N PHE A 92 24.05 -9.21 -14.57
CA PHE A 92 24.31 -10.54 -13.99
C PHE A 92 23.51 -11.64 -14.70
N PHE A 93 22.20 -11.43 -14.91
CA PHE A 93 21.36 -12.41 -15.61
C PHE A 93 21.77 -12.62 -17.06
N ILE A 94 22.10 -11.54 -17.79
CA ILE A 94 22.59 -11.66 -19.17
C ILE A 94 23.88 -12.47 -19.22
N LEU A 95 24.84 -12.18 -18.33
CA LEU A 95 26.11 -12.88 -18.28
C LEU A 95 25.92 -14.36 -17.92
N ALA A 96 25.04 -14.65 -16.95
CA ALA A 96 24.68 -16.03 -16.59
C ALA A 96 24.09 -16.79 -17.79
N ILE A 97 23.14 -16.21 -18.51
CA ILE A 97 22.54 -16.81 -19.71
C ILE A 97 23.61 -17.05 -20.79
N VAL A 98 24.44 -16.05 -21.08
CA VAL A 98 25.52 -16.16 -22.07
C VAL A 98 26.51 -17.26 -21.68
N SER A 99 26.85 -17.37 -20.40
CA SER A 99 27.77 -18.41 -19.91
C SER A 99 27.22 -19.82 -20.09
N ILE A 100 25.92 -20.02 -19.81
CA ILE A 100 25.25 -21.30 -19.98
C ILE A 100 25.16 -21.65 -21.47
N LEU A 101 24.74 -20.69 -22.30
CA LEU A 101 24.66 -20.89 -23.76
C LEU A 101 26.04 -21.19 -24.35
N GLY A 102 27.07 -20.45 -23.94
CA GLY A 102 28.45 -20.68 -24.37
C GLY A 102 28.96 -22.06 -23.97
N TYR A 103 28.65 -22.51 -22.75
CA TYR A 103 28.99 -23.85 -22.30
C TYR A 103 28.27 -24.93 -23.13
N VAL A 104 26.97 -24.77 -23.40
CA VAL A 104 26.21 -25.71 -24.23
C VAL A 104 26.80 -25.75 -25.64
N LEU A 105 26.98 -24.60 -26.29
CA LEU A 105 27.55 -24.49 -27.64
C LEU A 105 28.95 -25.12 -27.75
N SER A 106 29.79 -24.97 -26.73
CA SER A 106 31.14 -25.52 -26.72
C SER A 106 31.19 -27.04 -26.51
N ASN A 107 30.17 -27.63 -25.88
CA ASN A 107 30.14 -29.06 -25.55
C ASN A 107 29.24 -29.86 -26.50
N THR A 108 28.49 -29.21 -27.40
CA THR A 108 27.65 -29.88 -28.39
C THR A 108 28.36 -30.06 -29.73
N THR A 109 28.49 -31.30 -30.21
CA THR A 109 28.77 -31.59 -31.61
C THR A 109 27.49 -31.39 -32.42
N PHE A 110 27.44 -30.35 -33.26
CA PHE A 110 26.30 -30.08 -34.15
C PHE A 110 26.19 -31.17 -35.23
N THR A 111 25.50 -32.26 -34.93
CA THR A 111 24.97 -33.19 -35.93
C THR A 111 23.50 -32.88 -36.11
N PHE A 112 23.08 -32.36 -37.27
CA PHE A 112 21.67 -32.22 -37.62
C PHE A 112 21.11 -33.60 -37.98
N PRO A 113 20.30 -34.25 -37.14
CA PRO A 113 19.56 -35.42 -37.56
C PRO A 113 18.36 -34.92 -38.37
N GLU A 114 18.04 -35.59 -39.47
CA GLU A 114 16.80 -35.34 -40.23
C GLU A 114 15.61 -35.24 -39.27
N MET A 115 14.87 -34.13 -39.35
CA MET A 115 13.71 -33.85 -38.50
C MET A 115 12.60 -34.88 -38.74
N LYS A 116 12.66 -35.99 -38.00
CA LYS A 116 11.50 -36.83 -37.69
C LYS A 116 10.99 -36.40 -36.33
N PHE A 117 9.89 -35.65 -36.32
CA PHE A 117 9.12 -35.36 -35.10
C PHE A 117 8.55 -36.67 -34.55
N ASN A 118 9.35 -37.39 -33.77
CA ASN A 118 8.89 -38.42 -32.85
C ASN A 118 8.90 -37.78 -31.46
N MET A 119 7.74 -37.62 -30.83
CA MET A 119 7.60 -37.19 -29.44
C MET A 119 8.05 -38.29 -28.48
N GLY A 120 9.33 -38.65 -28.56
CA GLY A 120 10.04 -39.43 -27.57
C GLY A 120 11.20 -38.57 -27.09
N PHE A 121 10.96 -37.78 -26.04
CA PHE A 121 12.03 -37.10 -25.31
C PHE A 121 12.93 -38.17 -24.68
N GLN A 122 13.93 -38.64 -25.43
CA GLN A 122 15.08 -39.29 -24.84
C GLN A 122 15.90 -38.17 -24.22
N MET A 123 15.62 -37.87 -22.96
CA MET A 123 16.53 -37.09 -22.14
C MET A 123 17.86 -37.84 -22.12
N GLU A 124 18.85 -37.35 -22.85
CA GLU A 124 20.23 -37.49 -22.37
C GLU A 124 20.19 -37.02 -20.92
N GLN A 125 20.51 -37.94 -20.01
CA GLN A 125 20.45 -37.73 -18.58
C GLN A 125 21.52 -36.71 -18.24
N ILE A 126 21.21 -35.44 -18.40
CA ILE A 126 21.90 -34.36 -17.71
C ILE A 126 21.71 -34.72 -16.25
N ASP A 127 22.80 -35.17 -15.62
CA ASP A 127 22.80 -35.67 -14.27
C ASP A 127 22.64 -34.46 -13.32
N PHE A 128 21.41 -33.93 -13.23
CA PHE A 128 21.06 -32.77 -12.42
C PHE A 128 21.42 -33.00 -10.95
N GLY A 129 21.52 -34.26 -10.51
CA GLY A 129 21.99 -34.62 -9.17
C GLY A 129 23.45 -34.23 -8.89
N LYS A 130 24.30 -34.08 -9.91
CA LYS A 130 25.70 -33.67 -9.76
C LYS A 130 25.86 -32.17 -9.52
N TYR A 131 24.97 -31.36 -10.07
CA TYR A 131 25.04 -29.89 -10.02
C TYR A 131 24.03 -29.27 -9.06
N VAL A 132 22.90 -29.94 -8.83
CA VAL A 132 21.81 -29.48 -7.98
C VAL A 132 21.75 -30.39 -6.76
N SER A 133 22.52 -30.03 -5.72
CA SER A 133 22.49 -30.78 -4.47
C SER A 133 21.13 -30.62 -3.78
N PRO A 134 20.67 -31.62 -3.01
CA PRO A 134 19.44 -31.51 -2.22
C PRO A 134 19.47 -30.32 -1.25
N THR A 135 20.65 -29.93 -0.77
CA THR A 135 20.85 -28.76 0.09
C THR A 135 20.62 -27.46 -0.67
N PHE A 136 21.08 -27.36 -1.92
CA PHE A 136 20.85 -26.19 -2.78
C PHE A 136 19.35 -25.97 -3.04
N ILE A 137 18.59 -27.03 -3.34
CA ILE A 137 17.13 -26.94 -3.54
C ILE A 137 16.43 -26.46 -2.28
N LYS A 138 16.82 -26.98 -1.10
CA LYS A 138 16.25 -26.58 0.19
C LYS A 138 16.51 -25.11 0.49
N ILE A 139 17.75 -24.63 0.26
CA ILE A 139 18.11 -23.22 0.45
C ILE A 139 17.35 -22.34 -0.52
N PHE A 140 17.28 -22.73 -1.79
CA PHE A 140 16.54 -22.00 -2.82
C PHE A 140 15.06 -21.86 -2.45
N LEU A 141 14.39 -22.96 -2.09
CA LEU A 141 12.99 -22.93 -1.65
C LEU A 141 12.78 -22.11 -0.37
N PHE A 142 13.73 -22.13 0.56
CA PHE A 142 13.63 -21.35 1.80
C PHE A 142 13.70 -19.84 1.51
N VAL A 143 14.63 -19.43 0.64
CA VAL A 143 14.75 -18.02 0.21
C VAL A 143 13.52 -17.59 -0.59
N ASP A 144 13.02 -18.44 -1.49
CA ASP A 144 11.84 -18.14 -2.30
C ASP A 144 10.57 -18.01 -1.44
N LEU A 145 10.42 -18.87 -0.43
CA LEU A 145 9.34 -18.78 0.56
C LEU A 145 9.40 -17.47 1.36
N LEU A 146 10.59 -17.04 1.78
CA LEU A 146 10.77 -15.77 2.49
C LEU A 146 10.43 -14.57 1.60
N LEU A 147 10.86 -14.59 0.34
CA LEU A 147 10.52 -13.55 -0.65
C LEU A 147 9.02 -13.52 -0.94
N ALA A 148 8.38 -14.67 -1.12
CA ALA A 148 6.94 -14.77 -1.32
C ALA A 148 6.16 -14.20 -0.14
N LEU A 149 6.59 -14.48 1.10
CA LEU A 149 5.96 -13.94 2.30
C LEU A 149 6.14 -12.42 2.42
N ALA A 150 7.35 -11.92 2.16
CA ALA A 150 7.63 -10.47 2.16
C ALA A 150 6.84 -9.75 1.06
N PHE A 151 6.72 -10.36 -0.12
CA PHE A 151 5.92 -9.83 -1.22
C PHE A 151 4.42 -9.83 -0.88
N LEU A 152 3.92 -10.91 -0.27
CA LEU A 152 2.53 -11.02 0.17
C LEU A 152 2.19 -9.96 1.22
N ASP A 153 3.06 -9.76 2.21
CA ASP A 153 2.90 -8.70 3.23
C ASP A 153 2.90 -7.31 2.57
N SER A 154 3.85 -7.04 1.66
CA SER A 154 3.87 -5.80 0.89
C SER A 154 2.62 -5.59 0.04
N TYR A 155 2.08 -6.66 -0.56
CA TYR A 155 0.88 -6.61 -1.40
C TYR A 155 -0.37 -6.33 -0.56
N LEU A 156 -0.49 -6.92 0.63
CA LEU A 156 -1.61 -6.68 1.54
C LEU A 156 -1.57 -5.27 2.15
N ARG A 157 -0.40 -4.74 2.50
CA ARG A 157 -0.27 -3.36 3.01
C ARG A 157 -0.68 -2.31 1.98
N ARG A 158 -0.42 -2.56 0.69
CA ARG A 158 -0.78 -1.64 -0.40
C ARG A 158 -2.28 -1.54 -0.66
N LYS A 159 -3.10 -2.51 -0.18
CA LYS A 159 -4.57 -2.47 -0.26
C LYS A 159 -5.25 -1.80 0.93
N ARG A 160 -4.50 -1.45 1.98
CA ARG A 160 -5.02 -0.73 3.16
C ARG A 160 -4.73 0.78 3.13
N ALA A 161 -4.10 1.27 2.07
CA ALA A 161 -3.85 2.68 1.80
C ALA A 161 -4.68 3.15 0.61
#